data_AF-A0A2T6ZYE5-F1
#
_entry.id   AF-A0A2T6ZYE5-F1
#
_cell.length_a   1.000
_cell.length_b   1.000
_cell.length_c   1.000
_cell.angle_alpha   90.00
_cell.angle_beta   90.00
_cell.angle_gamma   90.00
#
_symmetry.space_group_name_H-M   'P 1'
#
loop_
_entity.id
_entity.type
_entity.pdbx_description
1 polymer ?
#
loop_
_entity_poly.entity_id
_entity_poly.type
_entity_poly.pdbx_seq_one_letter_code
_entity_poly.pdbx_strand_id
1 'polypeptide(L)'
;MESRIYPSSLEEVITLVKRLYQPGSPQLLSQIQETLQAVQRSQDGWKLADSLLAIDDQYVQFFGALTFTVKLNSDRSIQPH
;
A
#
# COMPACT_ATOMS: atom_id res chain seq x y z
N MET A 1 0.81 8.20 -22.72
CA MET A 1 1.29 7.28 -21.67
C MET A 1 0.88 7.91 -20.36
N GLU A 2 -0.16 7.39 -19.71
CA GLU A 2 -0.59 7.90 -18.41
C GLU A 2 0.55 7.67 -17.41
N SER A 3 1.11 8.77 -16.88
CA SER A 3 2.07 8.75 -15.80
C SER A 3 1.41 8.10 -14.59
N ARG A 4 1.68 6.81 -14.36
CA ARG A 4 1.26 6.11 -13.15
C ARG A 4 1.74 6.90 -11.95
N ILE A 5 0.81 7.38 -11.13
CA ILE A 5 1.13 8.06 -9.87
C ILE A 5 1.72 6.98 -8.96
N TYR A 6 3.04 6.96 -8.85
CA TYR A 6 3.74 6.15 -7.86
C TYR A 6 4.13 7.07 -6.70
N PRO A 7 3.71 6.78 -5.45
CA PRO A 7 4.00 7.65 -4.34
C PRO A 7 5.50 7.70 -4.07
N SER A 8 5.99 8.90 -3.83
CA SER A 8 7.41 9.18 -3.57
C SER A 8 7.74 9.34 -2.08
N SER A 9 6.71 9.42 -1.23
CA SER A 9 6.83 9.64 0.21
C SER A 9 5.79 8.85 1.01
N LEU A 10 6.02 8.73 2.32
CA LEU A 10 5.07 8.11 3.24
C LEU A 10 3.75 8.90 3.28
N GLU A 11 3.81 10.22 3.27
CA GLU A 11 2.63 11.10 3.26
C GLU A 11 1.74 10.88 2.03
N GLU A 12 2.34 10.64 0.86
CA GLU A 12 1.59 10.32 -0.35
C GLU A 12 0.91 8.95 -0.24
N VAL A 13 1.59 7.94 0.32
CA VAL A 13 0.96 6.63 0.57
C VAL A 13 -0.23 6.78 1.52
N ILE A 14 -0.08 7.52 2.63
CA ILE A 14 -1.16 7.77 3.59
C ILE A 14 -2.35 8.45 2.90
N THR A 15 -2.07 9.45 2.06
CA THR A 15 -3.10 10.19 1.31
C THR A 15 -3.87 9.25 0.39
N LEU A 16 -3.18 8.39 -0.35
CA LEU A 16 -3.79 7.39 -1.22
C LEU A 16 -4.62 6.36 -0.44
N VAL A 17 -4.11 5.88 0.70
CA VAL A 17 -4.85 4.97 1.59
C VAL A 17 -6.15 5.60 2.05
N LYS A 18 -6.11 6.83 2.58
CA LYS A 18 -7.32 7.53 3.02
C LYS A 18 -8.29 7.78 1.87
N ARG A 19 -7.77 8.10 0.68
CA ARG A 19 -8.59 8.32 -0.51
C ARG A 19 -9.34 7.06 -0.94
N LEU A 20 -8.77 5.87 -0.73
CA LEU A 20 -9.41 4.59 -1.06
C LEU A 20 -10.71 4.35 -0.28
N TYR A 21 -10.86 4.91 0.92
CA TYR A 21 -12.06 4.77 1.76
C TYR A 21 -13.08 5.90 1.58
N GLN A 22 -12.83 6.83 0.65
CA GLN A 22 -13.75 7.90 0.33
C GLN A 22 -14.54 7.59 -0.95
N PRO A 23 -15.75 8.16 -1.11
CA PRO A 23 -16.47 8.10 -2.37
C PRO A 23 -15.63 8.64 -3.54
N GLY A 24 -15.70 7.97 -4.69
CA GLY A 24 -14.96 8.32 -5.89
C GLY A 24 -15.44 7.54 -7.10
N SER A 25 -14.95 7.91 -8.29
CA SER A 25 -15.23 7.12 -9.49
C SER A 25 -14.55 5.75 -9.41
N PRO A 26 -15.16 4.68 -9.95
CA PRO A 26 -14.54 3.34 -9.94
C PRO A 26 -13.16 3.32 -10.59
N GLN A 27 -12.97 4.11 -11.64
CA GLN A 27 -11.68 4.22 -12.34
C GLN A 27 -10.59 4.78 -11.43
N LEU A 28 -10.88 5.83 -10.67
CA LEU A 28 -9.92 6.43 -9.73
C LEU A 28 -9.58 5.46 -8.61
N LEU A 29 -10.60 4.82 -8.01
CA LEU A 29 -10.38 3.87 -6.92
C LEU A 29 -9.55 2.66 -7.39
N SER A 30 -9.78 2.16 -8.61
CA SER A 30 -8.98 1.10 -9.22
C SER A 30 -7.51 1.52 -9.37
N GLN A 31 -7.25 2.73 -9.88
CA GLN A 31 -5.89 3.24 -10.03
C GLN A 31 -5.17 3.36 -8.68
N ILE A 32 -5.85 3.87 -7.66
CA ILE A 32 -5.30 3.96 -6.30
C ILE A 32 -4.99 2.57 -5.76
N GLN A 33 -5.90 1.61 -5.93
CA GLN A 33 -5.70 0.25 -5.46
C GLN A 33 -4.52 -0.43 -6.16
N GLU A 34 -4.37 -0.27 -7.48
CA GLU A 34 -3.23 -0.78 -8.24
C GLU A 34 -1.90 -0.18 -7.74
N THR A 35 -1.85 1.14 -7.56
CA THR A 35 -0.68 1.82 -7.02
C THR A 35 -0.32 1.30 -5.62
N LEU A 36 -1.29 1.25 -4.71
CA LEU A 36 -1.07 0.76 -3.35
C LEU A 36 -0.63 -0.71 -3.34
N GLN A 37 -1.17 -1.55 -4.22
CA GLN A 37 -0.77 -2.95 -4.32
C GLN A 37 0.68 -3.11 -4.82
N ALA A 38 1.12 -2.28 -5.76
CA ALA A 38 2.51 -2.26 -6.22
C ALA A 38 3.46 -1.84 -5.10
N VAL A 39 3.06 -0.85 -4.30
CA VAL A 39 3.80 -0.37 -3.13
C VAL A 39 3.93 -1.46 -2.06
N GLN A 40 2.87 -2.23 -1.79
CA GLN A 40 2.91 -3.34 -0.82
C GLN A 40 3.91 -4.44 -1.17
N ARG A 41 4.13 -4.69 -2.47
CA ARG A 41 5.06 -5.71 -2.97
C ARG A 41 6.48 -5.19 -3.19
N SER A 42 6.71 -3.90 -2.96
CA SER A 42 8.03 -3.29 -3.13
C SER A 42 9.05 -3.86 -2.14
N GLN A 43 10.33 -3.61 -2.39
CA GLN A 43 11.42 -4.02 -1.50
C GLN A 43 11.28 -3.35 -0.12
N ASP A 44 10.83 -2.09 -0.09
CA ASP A 44 10.60 -1.32 1.13
C ASP A 44 9.27 -1.65 1.85
N GLY A 45 8.48 -2.60 1.33
CA GLY A 45 7.15 -2.91 1.86
C GLY A 45 7.14 -3.28 3.36
N TRP A 46 8.21 -3.90 3.86
CA TRP A 46 8.36 -4.18 5.30
C TRP A 46 8.49 -2.90 6.14
N LYS A 47 9.38 -1.99 5.75
CA LYS A 47 9.59 -0.70 6.44
C LYS A 47 8.36 0.19 6.33
N LEU A 48 7.69 0.16 5.18
CA LEU A 48 6.46 0.89 4.97
C LEU A 48 5.36 0.40 5.92
N ALA A 49 5.14 -0.90 6.00
CA ALA A 49 4.12 -1.48 6.89
C ALA A 49 4.32 -1.07 8.35
N ASP A 50 5.56 -1.13 8.84
CA ASP A 50 5.94 -0.68 10.18
C ASP A 50 5.61 0.81 10.39
N SER A 51 6.03 1.66 9.46
CA SER A 51 5.77 3.11 9.50
C SER A 51 4.28 3.44 9.51
N LEU A 52 3.46 2.67 8.77
CA LEU A 52 2.02 2.88 8.68
C LEU A 52 1.29 2.47 9.97
N LEU A 53 1.77 1.44 10.67
CA LEU A 53 1.18 1.00 11.95
C LEU A 53 1.40 2.00 13.08
N ALA A 54 2.45 2.82 12.99
CA ALA A 54 2.73 3.88 13.96
C ALA A 54 1.79 5.09 13.86
N ILE A 55 0.95 5.15 12.82
CA ILE A 55 0.04 6.27 12.57
C ILE A 55 -1.30 5.99 13.23
N ASP A 56 -1.81 6.94 14.02
CA ASP A 56 -3.09 6.82 14.72
C ASP A 56 -4.28 7.09 13.77
N ASP A 57 -4.46 6.20 12.80
CA ASP A 57 -5.58 6.20 11.86
C ASP A 57 -5.92 4.76 11.46
N GLN A 58 -7.17 4.36 11.71
CA GLN A 58 -7.61 2.98 11.50
C GLN A 58 -7.39 2.46 10.07
N TYR A 59 -7.57 3.32 9.06
CA TYR A 59 -7.44 2.91 7.66
C TYR A 59 -5.98 2.74 7.27
N VAL A 60 -5.13 3.59 7.82
CA VAL A 60 -3.68 3.53 7.65
C VAL A 60 -3.10 2.31 8.36
N GLN A 61 -3.51 2.05 9.60
CA GLN A 61 -3.09 0.86 10.35
C GLN A 61 -3.55 -0.43 9.68
N PHE A 62 -4.80 -0.48 9.21
CA PHE A 62 -5.31 -1.63 8.45
C PHE A 62 -4.47 -1.89 7.20
N PHE A 63 -4.14 -0.83 6.45
CA PHE A 63 -3.28 -0.97 5.28
C PHE A 63 -1.86 -1.43 5.65
N GLY A 64 -1.31 -0.96 6.78
CA GLY A 64 -0.03 -1.45 7.33
C GLY A 64 -0.06 -2.96 7.61
N ALA A 65 -1.08 -3.45 8.32
CA ALA A 65 -1.25 -4.87 8.60
C ALA A 65 -1.46 -5.72 7.33
N LEU A 66 -2.24 -5.22 6.37
CA LEU A 66 -2.41 -5.86 5.07
C LEU A 66 -1.08 -5.93 4.31
N THR A 67 -0.25 -4.88 4.40
CA THR A 67 1.06 -4.85 3.75
C THR A 67 1.98 -5.93 4.31
N PHE A 68 2.03 -6.12 5.62
CA PHE A 68 2.76 -7.24 6.22
C PHE A 68 2.23 -8.60 5.73
N THR A 69 0.91 -8.76 5.63
CA THR A 69 0.31 -10.00 5.12
C THR A 69 0.76 -10.28 3.69
N VAL A 70 0.77 -9.26 2.81
CA VAL A 70 1.25 -9.38 1.42
C VAL A 70 2.73 -9.74 1.37
N LYS A 71 3.56 -9.06 2.16
CA LYS A 71 5.01 -9.31 2.21
C LYS A 71 5.33 -10.71 2.72
N LEU A 72 4.67 -11.18 3.77
CA LEU A 72 4.80 -12.55 4.27
C LEU A 72 4.49 -13.58 3.18
N ASN A 73 3.39 -13.41 2.44
CA ASN A 73 3.00 -14.37 1.40
C ASN A 73 3.93 -14.32 0.17
N SER A 74 4.37 -13.13 -0.21
CA SER A 74 5.17 -12.93 -1.43
C SER A 74 6.64 -13.35 -1.22
N ASP A 75 7.20 -13.06 -0.04
CA ASP A 75 8.59 -13.38 0.26
C ASP A 75 8.75 -14.87 0.65
N ARG A 76 7.72 -15.49 1.26
CA ARG A 76 7.73 -16.95 1.52
C ARG A 76 7.79 -17.80 0.25
N SER A 77 7.19 -17.34 -0.85
CA SER A 77 7.30 -18.03 -2.15
C SER A 77 8.70 -17.95 -2.79
N ILE A 78 9.62 -17.15 -2.25
CA ILE A 78 11.00 -17.02 -2.75
C ILE A 78 11.95 -18.08 -2.15
N GLN A 79 11.45 -18.98 -1.30
CA GLN A 79 12.26 -20.05 -0.73
C GLN A 79 12.01 -21.39 -1.45
N PRO A 80 12.80 -21.76 -2.48
CA PRO A 80 12.83 -23.13 -2.94
C PRO A 80 13.47 -23.99 -1.85
N HIS A 81 12.79 -25.09 -1.48
CA HIS A 81 13.41 -26.19 -0.75
C HIS A 81 14.47 -26.89 -1.60
#